data_AF-A0A956RKE7-F1
#
_entry.id   AF-A0A956RKE7-F1
#
_cell.length_a   1.000
_cell.length_b   1.000
_cell.length_c   1.000
_cell.angle_alpha   90.00
_cell.angle_beta   90.00
_cell.angle_gamma   90.00
#
_symmetry.space_group_name_H-M   'P 1'
#
loop_
_entity.id
_entity.type
_entity.pdbx_description
1 polymer ?
#
loop_
_entity_poly.entity_id
_entity_poly.type
_entity_poly.pdbx_seq_one_letter_code
_entity_poly.pdbx_strand_id
1 'polypeptide(L)'
;MRSSWMSRPNSILQRLTRAGVREDTPPRLSRRVTVSNQVALALVAIGLVWTPIFAAITGSLTEGLLVLPAILGCLLCIYLNHRGRRDAARVLVCALVTVFPALFASQFGRDAGIQLALFPVAGLPLVLFGPEEWLKSLCCSALTILVFLGLELTDYGYAPTLETSLAVRRGMYVTMIITTYVLVFVPLISFQALTQRAEGLLRKSNEELQSLLIELDEARSDAVDANEAKSAFLANMSH
;
A
#
# COMPACT_ATOMS: atom_id res chain seq x y z
N MET A 1 -10.62 14.99 -32.44
CA MET A 1 -9.18 14.77 -32.20
C MET A 1 -8.95 14.72 -30.69
N ARG A 2 -8.94 13.53 -30.10
CA ARG A 2 -8.70 13.31 -28.66
C ARG A 2 -7.25 12.85 -28.48
N SER A 3 -6.52 13.53 -27.62
CA SER A 3 -5.11 13.33 -27.31
C SER A 3 -4.87 11.96 -26.64
N SER A 4 -4.40 10.99 -27.43
CA SER A 4 -3.96 9.66 -26.97
C SER A 4 -2.51 9.64 -26.47
N TRP A 5 -2.09 10.69 -25.75
CA TRP A 5 -0.76 10.76 -25.14
C TRP A 5 -0.84 10.38 -23.66
N MET A 6 -1.32 9.16 -23.39
CA MET A 6 -1.04 8.51 -22.11
C MET A 6 0.41 8.04 -22.15
N SER A 7 1.24 8.72 -21.38
CA SER A 7 2.65 8.42 -21.18
C SER A 7 2.87 6.92 -20.98
N ARG A 8 3.56 6.29 -21.94
CA ARG A 8 4.16 4.98 -21.70
C ARG A 8 4.96 5.09 -20.39
N PRO A 9 4.80 4.18 -19.43
CA PRO A 9 5.59 4.21 -18.21
C PRO A 9 7.07 4.18 -18.58
N ASN A 10 7.74 5.32 -18.40
CA ASN A 10 9.09 5.58 -18.90
C ASN A 10 10.16 4.88 -18.06
N SER A 11 9.81 4.35 -16.88
CA SER A 11 10.70 3.56 -16.03
C SER A 11 10.19 2.14 -15.79
N ILE A 12 11.11 1.18 -15.65
CA ILE A 12 10.82 -0.22 -15.31
C ILE A 12 9.99 -0.30 -14.01
N LEU A 13 10.27 0.58 -13.05
CA LEU A 13 9.54 0.65 -11.78
C LEU A 13 8.06 1.03 -11.97
N GLN A 14 7.75 1.96 -12.88
CA GLN A 14 6.36 2.30 -13.19
C GLN A 14 5.61 1.14 -13.86
N ARG A 15 6.32 0.33 -14.68
CA ARG A 15 5.74 -0.87 -15.30
C ARG A 15 5.41 -1.93 -14.26
N LEU A 16 6.32 -2.19 -13.32
CA LEU A 16 6.13 -3.18 -12.27
C LEU A 16 5.04 -2.77 -11.28
N THR A 17 5.00 -1.50 -10.88
CA THR A 17 3.94 -1.00 -9.96
C THR A 17 2.55 -1.08 -10.59
N ARG A 18 2.41 -0.84 -11.90
CA ARG A 18 1.13 -0.93 -12.62
C ARG A 18 0.83 -2.31 -13.22
N ALA A 19 1.65 -3.33 -12.93
CA ALA A 19 1.43 -4.67 -13.46
C ALA A 19 0.06 -5.23 -13.02
N GLY A 20 -0.79 -5.57 -14.00
CA GLY A 20 -2.15 -6.09 -13.74
C GLY A 20 -3.26 -5.03 -13.71
N VAL A 21 -2.92 -3.75 -13.92
CA VAL A 21 -3.88 -2.68 -14.18
C VAL A 21 -4.18 -2.64 -15.67
N ARG A 22 -5.46 -2.77 -16.03
CA ARG A 22 -5.98 -2.66 -17.40
C ARG A 22 -6.87 -1.41 -17.51
N GLU A 23 -7.08 -0.90 -18.72
CA GLU A 23 -7.87 0.32 -18.96
C GLU A 23 -9.34 0.16 -18.53
N ASP A 24 -9.87 -1.06 -18.54
CA ASP A 24 -11.22 -1.43 -18.11
C ASP A 24 -11.38 -1.59 -16.59
N THR A 25 -10.28 -1.52 -15.83
CA THR A 25 -10.28 -1.84 -14.40
C THR A 25 -10.82 -0.66 -13.59
N PRO A 26 -11.81 -0.87 -12.69
CA PRO A 26 -12.34 0.20 -11.85
C PRO A 26 -11.24 0.95 -11.08
N PRO A 27 -11.31 2.28 -10.95
CA PRO A 27 -10.23 3.08 -10.34
C PRO A 27 -9.84 2.64 -8.94
N ARG A 28 -10.81 2.20 -8.12
CA ARG A 28 -10.57 1.66 -6.77
C ARG A 28 -9.71 0.40 -6.79
N LEU A 29 -9.99 -0.51 -7.72
CA LEU A 29 -9.29 -1.78 -7.85
C LEU A 29 -7.88 -1.58 -8.43
N SER A 30 -7.73 -0.68 -9.39
CA SER A 30 -6.44 -0.26 -9.95
C SER A 30 -5.49 0.29 -8.88
N ARG A 31 -6.00 1.14 -7.97
CA ARG A 31 -5.21 1.64 -6.83
C ARG A 31 -4.75 0.51 -5.92
N ARG A 32 -5.62 -0.44 -5.55
CA ARG A 32 -5.24 -1.57 -4.68
C ARG A 32 -4.19 -2.48 -5.28
N VAL A 33 -4.31 -2.80 -6.57
CA VAL A 33 -3.28 -3.59 -7.29
C VAL A 33 -1.95 -2.84 -7.29
N THR A 34 -1.99 -1.53 -7.53
CA THR A 34 -0.78 -0.69 -7.52
C THR A 34 -0.12 -0.67 -6.14
N VAL A 35 -0.89 -0.50 -5.06
CA VAL A 35 -0.39 -0.53 -3.69
C VAL A 35 0.18 -1.91 -3.34
N SER A 36 -0.50 -2.99 -3.70
CA SER A 36 -0.01 -4.36 -3.49
C SER A 36 1.34 -4.59 -4.18
N ASN A 37 1.50 -4.15 -5.43
CA ASN A 37 2.77 -4.23 -6.16
C ASN A 37 3.85 -3.35 -5.54
N GLN A 38 3.52 -2.13 -5.08
CA GLN A 38 4.46 -1.24 -4.39
C GLN A 38 4.97 -1.86 -3.09
N VAL A 39 4.09 -2.47 -2.30
CA VAL A 39 4.46 -3.19 -1.08
C VAL A 39 5.36 -4.37 -1.42
N ALA A 40 5.00 -5.19 -2.41
CA ALA A 40 5.84 -6.31 -2.84
C ALA A 40 7.23 -5.86 -3.30
N LEU A 41 7.32 -4.76 -4.08
CA LEU A 41 8.61 -4.19 -4.50
C LEU A 41 9.42 -3.62 -3.34
N ALA A 42 8.77 -2.96 -2.37
CA ALA A 42 9.43 -2.47 -1.16
C ALA A 42 10.02 -3.63 -0.34
N LEU A 43 9.27 -4.73 -0.21
CA LEU A 43 9.75 -5.94 0.46
C LEU A 43 10.91 -6.61 -0.29
N VAL A 44 10.89 -6.63 -1.62
CA VAL A 44 12.04 -7.08 -2.41
C VAL A 44 13.27 -6.20 -2.12
N ALA A 45 13.11 -4.88 -2.11
CA ALA A 45 14.22 -3.97 -1.82
C ALA A 45 14.77 -4.17 -0.40
N ILE A 46 13.89 -4.29 0.60
CA ILE A 46 14.26 -4.59 1.99
C ILE A 46 14.98 -5.93 2.06
N GLY A 47 14.45 -6.99 1.44
CA GLY A 47 15.06 -8.31 1.42
C GLY A 47 16.44 -8.32 0.78
N LEU A 48 16.63 -7.60 -0.33
CA LEU A 48 17.93 -7.46 -0.99
C LEU A 48 18.97 -6.74 -0.12
N VAL A 49 18.54 -5.78 0.70
CA VAL A 49 19.43 -5.11 1.67
C VAL A 49 19.77 -6.02 2.84
N TRP A 50 18.80 -6.77 3.37
CA TRP A 50 19.02 -7.65 4.53
C TRP A 50 19.78 -8.92 4.19
N THR A 51 19.70 -9.43 2.96
CA THR A 51 20.43 -10.62 2.50
C THR A 51 21.94 -10.57 2.81
N PRO A 52 22.71 -9.56 2.34
CA PRO A 52 24.13 -9.46 2.64
C PRO A 52 24.40 -9.15 4.12
N ILE A 53 23.50 -8.44 4.80
CA ILE A 53 23.63 -8.14 6.24
C ILE A 53 23.55 -9.43 7.04
N PHE A 54 22.55 -10.28 6.80
CA PHE A 54 22.42 -11.56 7.49
C PHE A 54 23.58 -12.50 7.16
N ALA A 55 24.02 -12.56 5.91
CA ALA A 55 25.18 -13.36 5.53
C ALA A 55 26.46 -12.90 6.25
N ALA A 56 26.69 -11.59 6.36
CA ALA A 56 27.84 -11.03 7.06
C ALA A 56 27.77 -11.26 8.57
N ILE A 57 26.57 -11.14 9.16
CA ILE A 57 26.36 -11.28 10.60
C ILE A 57 26.50 -12.72 11.08
N THR A 58 25.90 -13.66 10.34
CA THR A 58 25.92 -15.10 10.69
C THR A 58 27.21 -15.79 10.24
N GLY A 59 28.01 -15.13 9.37
CA GLY A 59 29.15 -15.75 8.70
C GLY A 59 28.75 -16.86 7.72
N SER A 60 27.45 -17.02 7.43
CA SER A 60 26.88 -18.09 6.62
C SER A 60 26.07 -17.50 5.47
N LEU A 61 26.50 -17.79 4.24
CA LEU A 61 25.74 -17.40 3.05
C LEU A 61 24.35 -18.08 3.04
N THR A 62 24.25 -19.28 3.59
CA THR A 62 23.00 -20.06 3.65
C THR A 62 21.89 -19.30 4.36
N GLU A 63 22.19 -18.67 5.50
CA GLU A 63 21.20 -17.90 6.26
C GLU A 63 20.77 -16.62 5.51
N GLY A 64 21.70 -15.97 4.82
CA GLY A 64 21.36 -14.85 3.93
C GLY A 64 20.44 -15.29 2.78
N LEU A 65 20.69 -16.47 2.20
CA LEU A 65 19.88 -17.01 1.10
C LEU A 65 18.48 -17.46 1.53
N LEU A 66 18.20 -17.64 2.84
CA LEU A 66 16.84 -17.90 3.33
C LEU A 66 15.86 -16.75 3.06
N VAL A 67 16.36 -15.55 2.72
CA VAL A 67 15.53 -14.42 2.28
C VAL A 67 15.07 -14.58 0.82
N LEU A 68 15.75 -15.39 -0.01
CA LEU A 68 15.41 -15.55 -1.43
C LEU A 68 14.00 -16.09 -1.67
N PRO A 69 13.50 -17.11 -0.94
CA PRO A 69 12.11 -17.54 -1.08
C PRO A 69 11.09 -16.41 -0.81
N ALA A 70 11.38 -15.48 0.12
CA ALA A 70 10.54 -14.31 0.35
C ALA A 70 10.55 -13.35 -0.84
N ILE A 71 11.73 -13.09 -1.41
CA ILE A 71 11.91 -12.25 -2.60
C ILE A 71 11.16 -12.86 -3.80
N LEU A 72 11.35 -14.16 -4.05
CA LEU A 72 10.66 -14.88 -5.12
C LEU A 72 9.14 -14.88 -4.90
N GLY A 73 8.68 -15.03 -3.66
CA GLY A 73 7.27 -14.89 -3.29
C GLY A 73 6.69 -13.51 -3.60
N CYS A 74 7.46 -12.44 -3.35
CA CYS A 74 7.06 -11.08 -3.68
C CYS A 74 7.00 -10.85 -5.20
N LEU A 75 7.96 -11.40 -5.96
CA LEU A 75 7.92 -11.37 -7.43
C LEU A 75 6.74 -12.18 -7.98
N LEU A 76 6.43 -13.32 -7.36
CA LEU A 76 5.25 -14.13 -7.67
C LEU A 76 3.96 -13.35 -7.40
N CYS A 77 3.88 -12.55 -6.34
CA CYS A 77 2.75 -11.65 -6.11
C CYS A 77 2.53 -10.69 -7.30
N ILE A 78 3.60 -10.03 -7.78
CA ILE A 78 3.51 -9.12 -8.93
C ILE A 78 3.04 -9.87 -10.18
N TYR A 79 3.55 -11.09 -10.39
CA TYR A 79 3.11 -11.95 -11.49
C TYR A 79 1.64 -12.38 -11.37
N LEU A 80 1.17 -12.73 -10.17
CA LEU A 80 -0.23 -13.08 -9.91
C LEU A 80 -1.16 -11.89 -10.13
N ASN A 81 -0.75 -10.69 -9.71
CA ASN A 81 -1.44 -9.43 -10.01
C ASN A 81 -1.52 -9.20 -11.52
N HIS A 82 -0.43 -9.43 -12.26
CA HIS A 82 -0.41 -9.34 -13.72
C HIS A 82 -1.38 -10.33 -14.39
N ARG A 83 -1.52 -11.55 -13.85
CA ARG A 83 -2.47 -12.58 -14.31
C ARG A 83 -3.91 -12.33 -13.87
N GLY A 84 -4.19 -11.26 -13.12
CA GLY A 84 -5.53 -10.95 -12.60
C GLY A 84 -5.93 -11.71 -11.34
N ARG A 85 -5.05 -12.55 -10.76
CA ARG A 85 -5.28 -13.29 -9.51
C ARG A 85 -4.98 -12.41 -8.28
N ARG A 86 -5.70 -11.30 -8.17
CA ARG A 86 -5.45 -10.20 -7.21
C ARG A 86 -5.62 -10.61 -5.74
N ASP A 87 -6.56 -11.50 -5.45
CA ASP A 87 -6.81 -11.98 -4.08
C ASP A 87 -5.68 -12.87 -3.61
N ALA A 88 -5.28 -13.82 -4.45
CA ALA A 88 -4.16 -14.71 -4.17
C ALA A 88 -2.86 -13.91 -3.97
N ALA A 89 -2.62 -12.88 -4.80
CA ALA A 89 -1.47 -11.99 -4.66
C ALA A 89 -1.44 -11.28 -3.29
N ARG A 90 -2.56 -10.71 -2.86
CA ARG A 90 -2.67 -10.00 -1.57
C ARG A 90 -2.50 -10.93 -0.38
N VAL A 91 -3.18 -12.10 -0.40
CA VAL A 91 -3.03 -13.12 0.65
C VAL A 91 -1.60 -13.65 0.71
N LEU A 92 -0.96 -13.87 -0.46
CA LEU A 92 0.44 -14.28 -0.53
C LEU A 92 1.35 -13.25 0.13
N VAL A 93 1.20 -11.96 -0.19
CA VAL A 93 2.00 -10.91 0.46
C VAL A 93 1.79 -10.92 1.98
N CYS A 94 0.54 -10.97 2.45
CA CYS A 94 0.24 -11.06 3.88
C CYS A 94 0.92 -12.27 4.53
N ALA A 95 0.85 -13.44 3.91
CA ALA A 95 1.52 -14.64 4.42
C ALA A 95 3.04 -14.47 4.47
N LEU A 96 3.66 -13.89 3.43
CA LEU A 96 5.10 -13.67 3.37
C LEU A 96 5.59 -12.72 4.47
N VAL A 97 4.92 -11.58 4.66
CA VAL A 97 5.30 -10.60 5.69
C VAL A 97 5.05 -11.08 7.11
N THR A 98 4.24 -12.12 7.30
CA THR A 98 3.99 -12.73 8.60
C THR A 98 4.96 -13.88 8.87
N VAL A 99 5.08 -14.82 7.93
CA VAL A 99 5.84 -16.06 8.12
C VAL A 99 7.34 -15.81 8.16
N PHE A 100 7.89 -14.97 7.28
CA PHE A 100 9.35 -14.78 7.23
C PHE A 100 9.89 -14.07 8.46
N PRO A 101 9.33 -12.93 8.93
CA PRO A 101 9.79 -12.32 10.17
C PRO A 101 9.61 -13.25 11.37
N ALA A 102 8.56 -14.08 11.41
CA ALA A 102 8.38 -15.05 12.48
C ALA A 102 9.44 -16.17 12.46
N LEU A 103 9.77 -16.69 11.28
CA LEU A 103 10.85 -17.67 11.11
C LEU A 103 12.19 -17.10 11.57
N PHE A 104 12.52 -15.88 11.14
CA PHE A 104 13.76 -15.22 11.57
C PHE A 104 13.75 -14.88 13.07
N ALA A 105 12.63 -14.41 13.62
CA ALA A 105 12.50 -14.17 15.05
C ALA A 105 12.73 -15.47 15.85
N SER A 106 12.25 -16.60 15.35
CA SER A 106 12.52 -17.91 15.95
C SER A 106 14.01 -18.29 15.91
N GLN A 107 14.69 -18.12 14.77
CA GLN A 107 16.11 -18.45 14.64
C GLN A 107 17.01 -17.56 15.51
N PHE A 108 16.76 -16.25 15.55
CA PHE A 108 17.60 -15.30 16.28
C PHE A 108 17.20 -15.13 17.76
N GLY A 109 16.01 -15.62 18.12
CA GLY A 109 15.43 -15.51 19.45
C GLY A 109 14.86 -14.13 19.77
N ARG A 110 14.21 -14.04 20.93
CA ARG A 110 13.49 -12.86 21.41
C ARG A 110 14.35 -11.59 21.45
N ASP A 111 15.61 -11.72 21.86
CA ASP A 111 16.52 -10.59 22.11
C ASP A 111 16.90 -9.84 20.83
N ALA A 112 16.72 -10.43 19.65
CA ALA A 112 16.98 -9.78 18.38
C ALA A 112 15.88 -8.80 17.96
N GLY A 113 14.69 -8.86 18.57
CA GLY A 113 13.60 -7.90 18.35
C GLY A 113 12.93 -7.98 16.97
N ILE A 114 13.19 -9.01 16.17
CA ILE A 114 12.63 -9.17 14.81
C ILE A 114 11.08 -9.26 14.86
N GLN A 115 10.53 -9.85 15.91
CA GLN A 115 9.09 -9.94 16.17
C GLN A 115 8.41 -8.57 16.24
N LEU A 116 9.14 -7.49 16.53
CA LEU A 116 8.58 -6.13 16.57
C LEU A 116 8.06 -5.68 15.19
N ALA A 117 8.63 -6.21 14.11
CA ALA A 117 8.17 -5.94 12.75
C ALA A 117 6.76 -6.51 12.48
N LEU A 118 6.29 -7.50 13.25
CA LEU A 118 4.96 -8.08 13.10
C LEU A 118 3.84 -7.10 13.47
N PHE A 119 4.11 -6.11 14.34
CA PHE A 119 3.11 -5.12 14.75
C PHE A 119 2.63 -4.22 13.59
N PRO A 120 3.49 -3.48 12.87
CA PRO A 120 3.04 -2.71 11.71
C PRO A 120 2.49 -3.61 10.60
N VAL A 121 3.05 -4.80 10.44
CA VAL A 121 2.60 -5.78 9.44
C VAL A 121 1.17 -6.27 9.71
N ALA A 122 0.74 -6.37 10.98
CA ALA A 122 -0.65 -6.73 11.30
C ALA A 122 -1.67 -5.72 10.77
N GLY A 123 -1.27 -4.47 10.54
CA GLY A 123 -2.09 -3.43 9.92
C GLY A 123 -2.09 -3.43 8.39
N LEU A 124 -1.13 -4.11 7.74
CA LEU A 124 -1.01 -4.14 6.27
C LEU A 124 -2.26 -4.68 5.55
N PRO A 125 -2.95 -5.74 6.03
CA PRO A 125 -4.18 -6.22 5.41
C PRO A 125 -5.27 -5.15 5.32
N LEU A 126 -5.35 -4.23 6.28
CA LEU A 126 -6.34 -3.12 6.26
C LEU A 126 -6.12 -2.17 5.09
N VAL A 127 -4.89 -2.09 4.58
CA VAL A 127 -4.53 -1.27 3.41
C VAL A 127 -4.75 -2.04 2.11
N LEU A 128 -4.44 -3.35 2.11
CA LEU A 128 -4.52 -4.20 0.92
C LEU A 128 -5.95 -4.64 0.59
N PHE A 129 -6.78 -4.86 1.60
CA PHE A 129 -8.18 -5.27 1.46
C PHE A 129 -9.12 -4.09 1.65
N GLY A 130 -10.21 -4.09 0.88
CA GLY A 130 -11.23 -3.06 1.01
C GLY A 130 -12.15 -3.26 2.20
N PRO A 131 -12.99 -2.25 2.50
CA PRO A 131 -14.09 -2.42 3.45
C PRO A 131 -15.06 -3.55 3.02
N GLU A 132 -15.24 -3.76 1.72
CA GLU A 132 -16.03 -4.88 1.16
C GLU A 132 -15.43 -6.27 1.46
N GLU A 133 -14.12 -6.34 1.73
CA GLU A 133 -13.37 -7.58 1.94
C GLU A 133 -12.85 -7.68 3.39
N TRP A 134 -13.56 -7.05 4.33
CA TRP A 134 -13.13 -6.92 5.73
C TRP A 134 -12.82 -8.26 6.40
N LEU A 135 -13.54 -9.34 6.04
CA LEU A 135 -13.28 -10.66 6.60
C LEU A 135 -11.90 -11.19 6.19
N LYS A 136 -11.48 -11.01 4.92
CA LYS A 136 -10.14 -11.41 4.47
C LYS A 136 -9.06 -10.61 5.20
N SER A 137 -9.32 -9.32 5.37
CA SER A 137 -8.45 -8.42 6.13
C SER A 137 -8.29 -8.88 7.57
N LEU A 138 -9.40 -9.13 8.26
CA LEU A 138 -9.43 -9.61 9.63
C LEU A 138 -8.73 -10.95 9.78
N CYS A 139 -8.98 -11.92 8.88
CA CYS A 139 -8.31 -13.21 8.89
C CYS A 139 -6.78 -13.08 8.73
N CYS A 140 -6.31 -12.22 7.81
CA CYS A 140 -4.88 -12.01 7.61
C CYS A 140 -4.23 -11.31 8.81
N SER A 141 -4.90 -10.30 9.40
CA SER A 141 -4.41 -9.62 10.60
C SER A 141 -4.41 -10.55 11.82
N ALA A 142 -5.47 -11.34 11.99
CA ALA A 142 -5.58 -12.33 13.05
C ALA A 142 -4.49 -13.40 12.91
N LEU A 143 -4.20 -13.87 11.69
CA LEU A 143 -3.08 -14.78 11.44
C LEU A 143 -1.76 -14.20 11.95
N THR A 144 -1.47 -12.92 11.67
CA THR A 144 -0.25 -12.25 12.17
C THR A 144 -0.21 -12.22 13.70
N ILE A 145 -1.32 -11.90 14.34
CA ILE A 145 -1.43 -11.88 15.81
C ILE A 145 -1.22 -13.28 16.39
N LEU A 146 -1.86 -14.31 15.81
CA LEU A 146 -1.73 -15.69 16.25
C LEU A 146 -0.30 -16.21 16.07
N VAL A 147 0.38 -15.85 14.99
CA VAL A 147 1.79 -16.19 14.78
C VAL A 147 2.68 -15.52 15.82
N PHE A 148 2.44 -14.25 16.14
CA PHE A 148 3.15 -13.54 17.20
C PHE A 148 2.94 -14.20 18.57
N LEU A 149 1.68 -14.49 18.93
CA LEU A 149 1.38 -15.20 20.18
C LEU A 149 2.01 -16.58 20.19
N GLY A 150 1.99 -17.28 19.06
CA GLY A 150 2.67 -18.54 18.87
C GLY A 150 4.15 -18.45 19.20
N LEU A 151 4.86 -17.43 18.71
CA LEU A 151 6.28 -17.22 19.03
C LEU A 151 6.53 -17.06 20.53
N GLU A 152 5.72 -16.24 21.20
CA GLU A 152 5.84 -15.99 22.64
C GLU A 152 5.52 -17.24 23.47
N LEU A 153 4.52 -18.03 23.07
CA LEU A 153 4.13 -19.26 23.78
C LEU A 153 5.14 -20.39 23.60
N THR A 154 5.83 -20.46 22.47
CA THR A 154 6.85 -21.49 22.20
C THR A 154 8.26 -21.08 22.62
N ASP A 155 8.41 -19.94 23.28
CA ASP A 155 9.72 -19.31 23.57
C ASP A 155 10.64 -19.31 22.34
N TYR A 156 10.06 -18.92 21.19
CA TYR A 156 10.77 -18.80 19.91
C TYR A 156 11.36 -20.13 19.37
N GLY A 157 10.88 -21.29 19.82
CA GLY A 157 11.39 -22.61 19.42
C GLY A 157 10.88 -23.23 18.11
N TYR A 158 10.40 -22.46 17.13
CA TYR A 158 9.94 -23.01 15.83
C TYR A 158 11.06 -23.50 14.90
N ALA A 159 12.24 -22.89 15.01
CA ALA A 159 13.40 -23.16 14.16
C ALA A 159 14.66 -23.30 15.03
N PRO A 160 15.70 -24.00 14.55
CA PRO A 160 16.98 -24.07 15.23
C PRO A 160 17.52 -22.67 15.51
N THR A 161 17.92 -22.44 16.76
CA THR A 161 18.47 -21.15 17.18
C THR A 161 19.88 -20.97 16.65
N LEU A 162 20.15 -19.79 16.08
CA LEU A 162 21.47 -19.40 15.61
C LEU A 162 22.28 -18.84 16.79
N GLU A 163 23.41 -19.48 17.06
CA GLU A 163 24.39 -18.92 18.00
C GLU A 163 25.01 -17.66 17.40
N THR A 164 24.73 -16.53 18.04
CA THR A 164 25.16 -15.21 17.62
C THR A 164 25.66 -14.45 18.83
N SER A 165 26.68 -13.61 18.65
CA SER A 165 27.25 -12.84 19.74
C SER A 165 26.23 -11.84 20.32
N LEU A 166 26.36 -11.51 21.60
CA LEU A 166 25.48 -10.53 22.25
C LEU A 166 25.52 -9.16 21.57
N ALA A 167 26.69 -8.75 21.06
CA ALA A 167 26.86 -7.50 20.33
C ALA A 167 26.04 -7.46 19.03
N VAL A 168 26.03 -8.57 18.29
CA VAL A 168 25.22 -8.75 17.08
C VAL A 168 23.74 -8.67 17.41
N ARG A 169 23.26 -9.40 18.43
CA ARG A 169 21.85 -9.41 18.83
C ARG A 169 21.37 -8.01 19.23
N ARG A 170 22.18 -7.26 19.98
CA ARG A 170 21.89 -5.86 20.32
C ARG A 170 21.83 -4.96 19.08
N GLY A 171 22.76 -5.13 18.13
CA GLY A 171 22.73 -4.40 16.86
C GLY A 171 21.47 -4.69 16.05
N MET A 172 21.06 -5.96 15.98
CA MET A 172 19.81 -6.38 15.34
C MET A 172 18.59 -5.77 16.05
N TYR A 173 18.56 -5.79 17.38
CA TYR A 173 17.47 -5.19 18.15
C TYR A 173 17.29 -3.69 17.85
N VAL A 174 18.38 -2.92 17.89
CA VAL A 174 18.34 -1.47 17.61
C VAL A 174 17.92 -1.20 16.16
N THR A 175 18.47 -1.94 15.20
CA THR A 175 18.10 -1.79 13.79
C THR A 175 16.65 -2.21 13.52
N MET A 176 16.12 -3.22 14.22
CA MET A 176 14.71 -3.61 14.15
C MET A 176 13.78 -2.58 14.76
N ILE A 177 14.16 -1.93 15.86
CA ILE A 177 13.42 -0.77 16.40
C ILE A 177 13.36 0.31 15.32
N ILE A 178 14.50 0.76 14.79
CA ILE A 178 14.54 1.81 13.76
C ILE A 178 13.68 1.42 12.55
N THR A 179 13.82 0.19 12.06
CA THR A 179 13.05 -0.34 10.93
C THR A 179 11.54 -0.33 11.24
N THR A 180 11.14 -0.76 12.43
CA THR A 180 9.73 -0.79 12.87
C THR A 180 9.15 0.62 12.92
N TYR A 181 9.89 1.59 13.49
CA TYR A 181 9.47 3.00 13.48
C TYR A 181 9.35 3.54 12.05
N VAL A 182 10.31 3.26 11.17
CA VAL A 182 10.24 3.65 9.76
C VAL A 182 9.01 3.06 9.07
N LEU A 183 8.72 1.77 9.30
CA LEU A 183 7.55 1.08 8.74
C LEU A 183 6.22 1.62 9.26
N VAL A 184 6.17 2.20 10.47
CA VAL A 184 4.96 2.84 11.02
C VAL A 184 4.83 4.29 10.53
N PHE A 185 5.87 5.10 10.73
CA PHE A 185 5.80 6.55 10.55
C PHE A 185 5.82 6.97 9.09
N VAL A 186 6.58 6.30 8.21
CA VAL A 186 6.64 6.70 6.79
C VAL A 186 5.27 6.54 6.10
N PRO A 187 4.55 5.41 6.25
CA PRO A 187 3.19 5.29 5.73
C PRO A 187 2.22 6.28 6.38
N LEU A 188 2.33 6.55 7.70
CA LEU A 188 1.45 7.49 8.40
C LEU A 188 1.62 8.93 7.89
N ILE A 189 2.86 9.41 7.77
CA ILE A 189 3.17 10.74 7.23
C ILE A 189 2.71 10.84 5.77
N SER A 190 2.95 9.79 4.98
CA SER A 190 2.50 9.73 3.58
C SER A 190 0.98 9.78 3.48
N PHE A 191 0.28 9.04 4.35
CA PHE A 191 -1.17 9.04 4.42
C PHE A 191 -1.71 10.41 4.80
N GLN A 192 -1.15 11.07 5.83
CA GLN A 192 -1.54 12.42 6.22
C GLN A 192 -1.34 13.43 5.08
N ALA A 193 -0.18 13.41 4.42
CA ALA A 193 0.10 14.30 3.30
C ALA A 193 -0.85 14.08 2.11
N LEU A 194 -1.19 12.82 1.81
CA LEU A 194 -2.15 12.48 0.75
C LEU A 194 -3.57 12.91 1.11
N THR A 195 -3.99 12.72 2.36
CA THR A 195 -5.31 13.15 2.85
C THR A 195 -5.46 14.66 2.78
N GLN A 196 -4.48 15.43 3.26
CA GLN A 196 -4.49 16.89 3.16
C GLN A 196 -4.57 17.39 1.71
N ARG A 197 -3.84 16.74 0.79
CA ARG A 197 -3.92 17.05 -0.64
C ARG A 197 -5.30 16.73 -1.22
N ALA A 198 -5.89 15.60 -0.83
CA ALA A 198 -7.22 15.21 -1.29
C ALA A 198 -8.29 16.19 -0.78
N GLU A 199 -8.21 16.62 0.48
CA GLU A 199 -9.08 17.62 1.08
C GLU A 199 -8.95 18.98 0.37
N GLY A 200 -7.72 19.43 0.09
CA GLY A 200 -7.48 20.67 -0.64
C GLY A 200 -8.07 20.66 -2.06
N LEU A 201 -7.93 19.53 -2.78
CA LEU A 201 -8.53 19.35 -4.11
C LEU A 201 -10.06 19.30 -4.05
N LEU A 202 -10.62 18.61 -3.05
CA LEU A 202 -12.07 18.56 -2.83
C LEU A 202 -12.62 19.96 -2.54
N ARG A 203 -11.94 20.73 -1.69
CA ARG A 203 -12.33 22.10 -1.37
C ARG A 203 -12.31 22.99 -2.61
N LYS A 204 -11.23 22.96 -3.39
CA LYS A 204 -11.12 23.74 -4.63
C LYS A 204 -12.22 23.37 -5.63
N SER A 205 -12.47 22.07 -5.84
CA SER A 205 -13.54 21.62 -6.73
C SER A 205 -14.94 22.05 -6.23
N ASN A 206 -15.14 22.13 -4.92
CA ASN A 206 -16.41 22.59 -4.36
C ASN A 206 -16.59 24.11 -4.53
N GLU A 207 -15.52 24.88 -4.35
CA GLU A 207 -15.50 26.33 -4.62
C GLU A 207 -15.78 26.62 -6.11
N GLU A 208 -15.17 25.88 -7.03
CA GLU A 208 -15.43 25.99 -8.48
C GLU A 208 -16.87 25.61 -8.85
N LEU A 209 -17.44 24.57 -8.23
CA LEU A 209 -18.85 24.21 -8.44
C LEU A 209 -19.79 25.31 -7.95
N GLN A 210 -19.49 25.93 -6.81
CA GLN A 210 -20.28 27.04 -6.28
C GLN A 210 -20.23 28.27 -7.19
N SER A 211 -19.05 28.63 -7.72
CA SER A 211 -18.96 29.77 -8.65
C SER A 211 -19.73 29.52 -9.93
N LEU A 212 -19.65 28.30 -10.50
CA LEU A 212 -20.41 27.94 -11.70
C LEU A 212 -21.92 27.95 -11.48
N LEU A 213 -22.39 27.61 -10.28
CA LEU A 213 -23.82 27.70 -9.94
C LEU A 213 -24.27 29.16 -9.89
N ILE A 214 -23.46 30.07 -9.33
CA ILE A 214 -23.76 31.50 -9.29
C ILE A 214 -23.82 32.08 -10.71
N GLU A 215 -22.82 31.81 -11.55
CA GLU A 215 -22.79 32.27 -12.95
C GLU A 215 -23.99 31.73 -13.75
N LEU A 216 -24.41 30.49 -13.50
CA LEU A 216 -25.54 29.88 -14.18
C LEU A 216 -26.88 30.49 -13.75
N ASP A 217 -27.04 30.83 -12.47
CA ASP A 217 -28.22 31.53 -11.96
C ASP A 217 -28.31 32.96 -12.52
N GLU A 218 -27.18 33.68 -12.63
CA GLU A 218 -27.11 35.00 -13.28
C GLU A 218 -27.51 34.90 -14.76
N ALA A 219 -26.88 34.00 -15.53
CA ALA A 219 -27.20 33.81 -16.95
C ALA A 219 -28.66 33.38 -17.18
N ARG A 220 -29.23 32.61 -16.24
CA ARG A 220 -30.65 32.23 -16.27
C ARG A 220 -31.54 33.43 -16.01
N SER A 221 -31.21 34.28 -15.05
CA SER A 221 -31.94 35.52 -14.76
C SER A 221 -31.96 36.42 -15.99
N ASP A 222 -30.80 36.68 -16.60
CA ASP A 222 -30.68 37.50 -17.80
C ASP A 222 -31.52 36.96 -18.98
N ALA A 223 -31.56 35.64 -19.15
CA ALA A 223 -32.36 34.99 -20.18
C ALA A 223 -33.87 35.14 -19.94
N VAL A 224 -34.31 35.09 -18.68
CA VAL A 224 -35.71 35.33 -18.30
C VAL A 224 -36.08 36.78 -18.58
N ASP A 225 -35.26 37.74 -18.12
CA ASP A 225 -35.50 39.17 -18.31
C ASP A 225 -35.55 39.54 -19.80
N ALA A 226 -34.64 38.99 -20.62
CA ALA A 226 -34.65 39.19 -22.06
C ALA A 226 -35.91 38.61 -22.74
N ASN A 227 -36.38 37.46 -22.26
CA ASN A 227 -37.59 36.82 -22.79
C ASN A 227 -38.86 37.61 -22.39
N GLU A 228 -38.92 38.14 -21.16
CA GLU A 228 -40.01 39.03 -20.71
C GLU A 228 -40.03 40.33 -21.51
N ALA A 229 -38.87 40.99 -21.68
CA ALA A 229 -38.75 42.21 -22.48
C ALA A 229 -39.18 42.00 -23.94
N LYS A 230 -38.78 40.87 -24.54
CA LYS A 230 -39.22 40.48 -25.88
C LYS A 230 -40.73 40.26 -25.95
N SER A 231 -41.31 39.61 -24.94
CA SER A 231 -42.76 39.35 -24.87
C SER A 231 -43.55 40.65 -24.76
N ALA A 232 -43.11 41.58 -23.90
CA ALA A 232 -43.71 42.90 -23.76
C ALA A 232 -43.62 43.73 -25.05
N PHE A 233 -42.48 43.68 -25.74
CA PHE A 233 -42.30 44.35 -27.03
C PHE A 233 -43.26 43.81 -28.11
N LEU A 234 -43.38 42.48 -28.21
CA LEU A 234 -44.31 41.85 -29.16
C LEU A 234 -45.78 42.19 -28.85
N ALA A 235 -46.15 42.24 -27.57
CA ALA A 235 -47.49 42.65 -27.15
C ALA A 235 -47.82 44.10 -27.58
N ASN A 236 -46.88 45.03 -27.39
CA ASN A 236 -47.05 46.43 -27.82
C ASN A 236 -47.13 46.60 -29.34
N MET A 237 -46.48 45.74 -30.12
CA MET A 237 -46.54 45.75 -31.59
C MET A 237 -47.83 45.14 -32.16
N SER A 238 -48.52 44.30 -31.38
CA SER A 238 -49.77 43.65 -31.78
C SER A 238 -51.02 44.50 -31.53
N HIS A 239 -50.86 45.69 -30.95
CA HIS A 239 -51.93 46.59 -30.51
C HIS A 239 -52.00 47.86 -31.37
#